data_AF-A0A4Q9H3U0-F1
#
_entry.id   AF-A0A4Q9H3U0-F1
#
_cell.length_a   1.000
_cell.length_b   1.000
_cell.length_c   1.000
_cell.angle_alpha   90.00
_cell.angle_beta   90.00
_cell.angle_gamma   90.00
#
_symmetry.space_group_name_H-M   'P 1'
#
loop_
_entity.id
_entity.type
_entity.pdbx_description
1 polymer ?
#
loop_
_entity_poly.entity_id
_entity_poly.type
_entity_poly.pdbx_seq_one_letter_code
_entity_poly.pdbx_strand_id
1 'polypeptide(L)'
;MKHLTLLQRTGVALAAWAAIAGVHTSALALDPALVPSIGADTGRFTLPISCGIKLGGVKVITIKGTVDIQGIAPVQLGPGQEFYLTQGRGELTLPAWLSTLGGLVVVKKADAQVDSLLIGATRSEPATINLATKYPQEFTLTDIPVVAGKPVVVGLPKTGDFLVGPYKAPADGRVQFRFEGASANVNLKSNLGVNLKVRAECVASEGNALLSVAVGPQVDASAPARYEGEPLNFPKAPSGGVVGIVNAPYNCAINGKQYAVGIAVGGNFPLAVKRTSTLSFTNASGALTVPAATVNQMLDDGITTVQGRVDELRLVVEGGTPNSPNVLPTGTEIPLTRLERDKPIVLSLPTAGTVQAGPYKPDATAKFMVIGMGSAAATFQFNGNGQSVKATCPKPEPDALLVDAPIL
;
A
#
# COMPACT_ATOMS: atom_id res chain seq x y z
N MET A 1 30.29 -71.39 40.86
CA MET A 1 29.12 -71.51 39.97
C MET A 1 28.92 -70.18 39.25
N LYS A 2 28.98 -70.24 37.91
CA LYS A 2 28.45 -69.34 36.88
C LYS A 2 28.57 -67.81 37.04
N HIS A 3 29.51 -67.27 36.28
CA HIS A 3 29.38 -65.99 35.57
C HIS A 3 28.05 -65.89 34.81
N LEU A 4 27.39 -64.73 34.83
CA LEU A 4 26.66 -64.24 33.67
C LEU A 4 26.62 -62.70 33.65
N THR A 5 27.17 -62.18 32.55
CA THR A 5 27.22 -60.82 32.05
C THR A 5 25.82 -60.32 31.66
N LEU A 6 25.48 -59.04 31.90
CA LEU A 6 24.55 -58.34 31.02
C LEU A 6 24.96 -56.87 30.85
N LEU A 7 25.41 -56.56 29.64
CA LEU A 7 25.52 -55.24 29.06
C LEU A 7 24.14 -54.55 29.07
N GLN A 8 24.09 -53.27 29.44
CA GLN A 8 23.08 -52.37 28.90
C GLN A 8 23.76 -51.17 28.23
N ARG A 9 23.45 -51.09 26.94
CA ARG A 9 24.00 -50.17 25.95
C ARG A 9 23.54 -48.74 26.20
N THR A 10 24.49 -47.85 26.00
CA THR A 10 24.35 -46.45 25.62
C THR A 10 23.28 -46.25 24.53
N GLY A 11 22.39 -45.29 24.76
CA GLY A 11 21.46 -44.75 23.79
C GLY A 11 21.42 -43.24 23.89
N VAL A 12 22.43 -42.57 23.31
CA VAL A 12 22.42 -41.11 23.13
C VAL A 12 21.54 -40.81 21.93
N ALA A 13 20.35 -40.25 22.18
CA ALA A 13 19.48 -39.74 21.12
C ALA A 13 20.06 -38.41 20.62
N LEU A 14 20.76 -38.47 19.47
CA LEU A 14 21.13 -37.29 18.69
C LEU A 14 19.85 -36.69 18.09
N ALA A 15 19.37 -35.59 18.68
CA ALA A 15 18.34 -34.76 18.08
C ALA A 15 18.94 -34.03 16.87
N ALA A 16 18.63 -34.51 15.67
CA ALA A 16 18.91 -33.80 14.44
C ALA A 16 18.03 -32.54 14.38
N TRP A 17 18.59 -31.40 14.77
CA TRP A 17 18.06 -30.09 14.43
C TRP A 17 18.18 -29.93 12.91
N ALA A 18 17.08 -30.23 12.20
CA ALA A 18 16.93 -29.82 10.82
C ALA A 18 16.88 -28.30 10.80
N ALA A 19 18.02 -27.67 10.51
CA ALA A 19 18.09 -26.28 10.15
C ALA A 19 17.18 -26.09 8.93
N ILE A 20 16.02 -25.47 9.14
CA ILE A 20 15.20 -24.96 8.05
C ILE A 20 16.05 -23.86 7.41
N ALA A 21 16.78 -24.24 6.36
CA ALA A 21 17.41 -23.30 5.47
C ALA A 21 16.27 -22.45 4.89
N GLY A 22 16.07 -21.26 5.47
CA GLY A 22 15.19 -20.26 4.92
C GLY A 22 15.64 -20.02 3.50
N VAL A 23 14.81 -20.42 2.54
CA VAL A 23 14.99 -20.06 1.14
C VAL A 23 14.91 -18.54 1.12
N HIS A 24 16.07 -17.87 1.09
CA HIS A 24 16.15 -16.46 0.76
C HIS A 24 15.66 -16.37 -0.68
N THR A 25 14.35 -16.13 -0.87
CA THR A 25 13.82 -15.70 -2.16
C THR A 25 14.57 -14.43 -2.50
N SER A 26 15.49 -14.52 -3.46
CA SER A 26 16.20 -13.37 -4.00
C SER A 26 15.16 -12.31 -4.31
N ALA A 27 15.20 -11.20 -3.58
CA ALA A 27 14.21 -10.16 -3.75
C ALA A 27 14.34 -9.58 -5.17
N LEU A 28 13.21 -9.48 -5.86
CA LEU A 28 13.15 -9.18 -7.28
C LEU A 28 13.07 -7.68 -7.50
N ALA A 29 13.67 -7.22 -8.60
CA ALA A 29 13.45 -5.87 -9.10
C ALA A 29 11.95 -5.62 -9.34
N LEU A 30 11.53 -4.35 -9.29
CA LEU A 30 10.14 -3.99 -9.55
C LEU A 30 9.75 -4.42 -10.96
N ASP A 31 8.65 -5.14 -11.16
CA ASP A 31 8.18 -5.47 -12.51
C ASP A 31 7.72 -4.18 -13.21
N PRO A 32 8.30 -3.78 -14.35
CA PRO A 32 7.86 -2.60 -15.11
C PRO A 32 6.36 -2.59 -15.42
N ALA A 33 5.73 -3.76 -15.59
CA ALA A 33 4.31 -3.88 -15.87
C ALA A 33 3.42 -3.54 -14.66
N LEU A 34 3.99 -3.51 -13.45
CA LEU A 34 3.30 -3.13 -12.22
C LEU A 34 3.51 -1.66 -11.85
N VAL A 35 4.40 -0.94 -12.55
CA VAL A 35 4.68 0.47 -12.26
C VAL A 35 3.50 1.31 -12.77
N PRO A 36 2.82 2.06 -11.89
CA PRO A 36 1.69 2.89 -12.31
C PRO A 36 2.18 4.16 -13.01
N SER A 37 1.26 4.88 -13.64
CA SER A 37 1.53 6.19 -14.24
C SER A 37 2.12 7.19 -13.24
N ILE A 38 2.87 8.17 -13.75
CA ILE A 38 3.42 9.26 -12.93
C ILE A 38 2.28 10.01 -12.24
N GLY A 39 2.39 10.19 -10.93
CA GLY A 39 1.38 10.85 -10.10
C GLY A 39 0.35 9.91 -9.48
N ALA A 40 0.43 8.59 -9.74
CA ALA A 40 -0.43 7.58 -9.13
C ALA A 40 0.28 6.80 -8.00
N ASP A 41 -0.48 6.53 -6.94
CA ASP A 41 -0.17 5.60 -5.87
C ASP A 41 -1.10 4.41 -5.97
N THR A 42 -0.53 3.22 -6.11
CA THR A 42 -1.27 1.97 -6.23
C THR A 42 -0.89 1.05 -5.08
N GLY A 43 -1.87 0.43 -4.44
CA GLY A 43 -1.53 -0.45 -3.34
C GLY A 43 -2.68 -1.26 -2.79
N ARG A 44 -2.32 -2.07 -1.79
CA ARG A 44 -3.20 -2.90 -0.99
C ARG A 44 -2.77 -2.85 0.47
N PHE A 45 -3.70 -2.61 1.37
CA PHE A 45 -3.43 -2.58 2.81
C PHE A 45 -4.47 -3.40 3.56
N THR A 46 -4.05 -4.01 4.67
CA THR A 46 -4.95 -4.80 5.51
C THR A 46 -5.08 -4.13 6.87
N LEU A 47 -6.18 -3.40 7.06
CA LEU A 47 -6.47 -2.65 8.28
C LEU A 47 -7.07 -3.56 9.36
N PRO A 48 -6.48 -3.62 10.57
CA PRO A 48 -7.11 -4.26 11.72
C PRO A 48 -8.38 -3.51 12.15
N ILE A 49 -9.48 -4.25 12.33
CA ILE A 49 -10.76 -3.68 12.78
C ILE A 49 -11.33 -4.43 13.97
N SER A 50 -12.25 -3.76 14.68
CA SER A 50 -13.06 -4.34 15.75
C SER A 50 -14.53 -4.08 15.48
N CYS A 51 -15.33 -5.16 15.44
CA CYS A 51 -16.77 -5.13 15.20
C CYS A 51 -17.54 -5.44 16.48
N GLY A 52 -18.34 -4.50 16.97
CA GLY A 52 -19.35 -4.74 17.98
C GLY A 52 -20.56 -5.44 17.36
N ILE A 53 -20.92 -6.62 17.87
CA ILE A 53 -22.10 -7.37 17.43
C ILE A 53 -23.25 -7.10 18.39
N LYS A 54 -24.37 -6.64 17.84
CA LYS A 54 -25.62 -6.38 18.56
C LYS A 54 -26.69 -7.38 18.18
N LEU A 55 -27.41 -7.89 19.17
CA LEU A 55 -28.60 -8.72 19.02
C LEU A 55 -29.78 -8.00 19.67
N GLY A 56 -30.84 -7.71 18.91
CA GLY A 56 -31.98 -6.94 19.42
C GLY A 56 -31.59 -5.54 19.95
N GLY A 57 -30.53 -4.93 19.41
CA GLY A 57 -30.01 -3.62 19.83
C GLY A 57 -29.00 -3.66 20.99
N VAL A 58 -28.87 -4.79 21.69
CA VAL A 58 -27.91 -4.94 22.81
C VAL A 58 -26.58 -5.47 22.29
N LYS A 59 -25.47 -4.80 22.64
CA LYS A 59 -24.12 -5.28 22.31
C LYS A 59 -23.82 -6.56 23.09
N VAL A 60 -23.57 -7.65 22.37
CA VAL A 60 -23.34 -8.98 22.96
C VAL A 60 -21.85 -9.32 22.99
N ILE A 61 -21.12 -8.97 21.93
CA ILE A 61 -19.69 -9.32 21.81
C ILE A 61 -18.95 -8.32 20.92
N THR A 62 -17.63 -8.22 21.11
CA THR A 62 -16.74 -7.52 20.18
C THR A 62 -15.84 -8.53 19.50
N ILE A 63 -15.69 -8.41 18.18
CA ILE A 63 -15.00 -9.37 17.35
C ILE A 63 -13.90 -8.64 16.58
N LYS A 64 -12.68 -9.17 16.60
CA LYS A 64 -11.58 -8.65 15.80
C LYS A 64 -11.63 -9.22 14.39
N GLY A 65 -11.32 -8.40 13.40
CA GLY A 65 -11.22 -8.81 12.01
C GLY A 65 -10.23 -7.93 11.26
N THR A 66 -10.19 -8.07 9.95
CA THR A 66 -9.41 -7.20 9.08
C THR A 66 -10.23 -6.76 7.89
N VAL A 67 -10.00 -5.54 7.42
CA VAL A 67 -10.47 -5.05 6.13
C VAL A 67 -9.26 -4.90 5.22
N ASP A 68 -9.25 -5.67 4.16
CA ASP A 68 -8.20 -5.66 3.15
C ASP A 68 -8.67 -4.83 1.97
N ILE A 69 -8.03 -3.69 1.72
CA ILE A 69 -8.43 -2.71 0.71
C ILE A 69 -7.32 -2.57 -0.31
N GLN A 70 -7.67 -2.62 -1.59
CA GLN A 70 -6.80 -2.24 -2.69
C GLN A 70 -7.42 -1.07 -3.47
N GLY A 71 -6.60 -0.23 -4.07
CA GLY A 71 -7.08 0.88 -4.90
C GLY A 71 -5.97 1.79 -5.39
N ILE A 72 -6.36 2.88 -6.04
CA ILE A 72 -5.47 3.88 -6.62
C ILE A 72 -5.82 5.25 -6.07
N ALA A 73 -4.80 6.01 -5.72
CA ALA A 73 -4.91 7.38 -5.26
C ALA A 73 -3.92 8.30 -5.98
N PRO A 74 -4.16 9.62 -6.00
CA PRO A 74 -3.15 10.58 -6.46
C PRO A 74 -2.02 10.73 -5.44
N VAL A 75 -0.79 10.95 -5.93
CA VAL A 75 0.41 11.16 -5.09
C VAL A 75 0.50 12.60 -4.57
N GLN A 76 -0.08 13.56 -5.28
CA GLN A 76 -0.13 14.98 -4.93
C GLN A 76 -1.46 15.58 -5.37
N LEU A 77 -1.86 16.68 -4.74
CA LEU A 77 -3.08 17.42 -5.05
C LEU A 77 -2.83 18.93 -5.16
N GLY A 78 -3.61 19.58 -6.01
CA GLY A 78 -3.71 21.04 -6.08
C GLY A 78 -4.79 21.59 -5.15
N PRO A 79 -4.71 22.87 -4.73
CA PRO A 79 -5.73 23.49 -3.89
C PRO A 79 -7.11 23.46 -4.53
N GLY A 80 -8.13 22.98 -3.81
CA GLY A 80 -9.50 22.87 -4.30
C GLY A 80 -9.73 21.81 -5.38
N GLN A 81 -8.70 21.06 -5.77
CA GLN A 81 -8.81 20.02 -6.78
C GLN A 81 -9.77 18.92 -6.33
N GLU A 82 -10.63 18.46 -7.25
CA GLU A 82 -11.43 17.27 -7.00
C GLU A 82 -10.56 16.01 -7.08
N PHE A 83 -10.74 15.07 -6.15
CA PHE A 83 -9.92 13.86 -6.12
C PHE A 83 -10.71 12.64 -5.64
N TYR A 84 -10.17 11.47 -5.96
CA TYR A 84 -10.83 10.19 -5.78
C TYR A 84 -9.87 9.10 -5.28
N LEU A 85 -10.41 8.11 -4.59
CA LEU A 85 -9.83 6.77 -4.48
C LEU A 85 -10.58 5.88 -5.47
N THR A 86 -9.89 5.41 -6.51
CA THR A 86 -10.48 4.63 -7.61
C THR A 86 -10.10 3.16 -7.49
N GLN A 87 -10.80 2.31 -8.25
CA GLN A 87 -10.55 0.87 -8.31
C GLN A 87 -10.49 0.18 -6.94
N GLY A 88 -11.35 0.66 -6.04
CA GLY A 88 -11.43 0.20 -4.68
C GLY A 88 -12.05 -1.20 -4.60
N ARG A 89 -11.35 -2.15 -3.98
CA ARG A 89 -11.92 -3.44 -3.56
C ARG A 89 -11.56 -3.71 -2.12
N GLY A 90 -12.45 -4.39 -1.43
CA GLY A 90 -12.42 -4.65 0.00
C GLY A 90 -12.72 -6.12 0.30
N GLU A 91 -12.03 -6.69 1.27
CA GLU A 91 -12.40 -7.98 1.86
C GLU A 91 -12.45 -7.86 3.38
N LEU A 92 -13.60 -8.18 3.96
CA LEU A 92 -13.76 -8.31 5.40
C LEU A 92 -13.53 -9.77 5.80
N THR A 93 -12.55 -10.00 6.67
CA THR A 93 -12.31 -11.31 7.29
C THR A 93 -12.75 -11.30 8.74
N LEU A 94 -13.68 -12.20 9.08
CA LEU A 94 -14.17 -12.43 10.43
C LEU A 94 -13.63 -13.76 10.99
N PRO A 95 -13.42 -13.88 12.32
CA PRO A 95 -12.68 -14.99 12.91
C PRO A 95 -13.47 -16.30 12.90
N ALA A 96 -12.74 -17.41 12.81
CA ALA A 96 -13.29 -18.73 12.56
C ALA A 96 -14.29 -19.22 13.63
N TRP A 97 -14.12 -18.84 14.90
CA TRP A 97 -15.01 -19.29 15.98
C TRP A 97 -16.45 -18.80 15.83
N LEU A 98 -16.69 -17.73 15.06
CA LEU A 98 -18.05 -17.29 14.71
C LEU A 98 -18.84 -18.37 13.95
N SER A 99 -18.17 -19.12 13.07
CA SER A 99 -18.79 -20.24 12.37
C SER A 99 -19.14 -21.41 13.30
N THR A 100 -18.63 -21.39 14.54
CA THR A 100 -18.81 -22.45 15.55
C THR A 100 -19.65 -22.01 16.76
N LEU A 101 -20.03 -20.73 16.85
CA LEU A 101 -20.81 -20.15 17.97
C LEU A 101 -22.14 -20.86 18.23
N GLY A 102 -22.63 -21.63 17.27
CA GLY A 102 -23.79 -22.48 17.42
C GLY A 102 -23.44 -23.95 17.47
N GLY A 103 -22.76 -24.44 18.52
CA GLY A 103 -22.75 -25.89 18.83
C GLY A 103 -24.15 -26.53 18.89
N LEU A 104 -25.21 -25.69 18.89
CA LEU A 104 -26.63 -26.02 18.80
C LEU A 104 -27.32 -25.57 17.49
N VAL A 105 -26.69 -24.73 16.66
CA VAL A 105 -27.28 -24.13 15.44
C VAL A 105 -26.21 -24.03 14.34
N VAL A 106 -26.20 -24.99 13.41
CA VAL A 106 -25.26 -25.01 12.28
C VAL A 106 -25.64 -23.92 11.27
N VAL A 107 -25.04 -22.74 11.40
CA VAL A 107 -25.12 -21.66 10.40
C VAL A 107 -24.30 -22.08 9.18
N LYS A 108 -24.94 -22.19 8.01
CA LYS A 108 -24.24 -22.51 6.73
C LYS A 108 -24.15 -21.34 5.78
N LYS A 109 -25.05 -20.36 5.94
CA LYS A 109 -25.17 -19.22 5.04
C LYS A 109 -25.45 -17.95 5.84
N ALA A 110 -25.00 -16.82 5.34
CA ALA A 110 -25.37 -15.51 5.85
C ALA A 110 -25.83 -14.61 4.70
N ASP A 111 -26.89 -13.85 4.92
CA ASP A 111 -27.14 -12.66 4.11
C ASP A 111 -26.61 -11.45 4.88
N ALA A 112 -26.03 -10.48 4.17
CA ALA A 112 -25.57 -9.24 4.76
C ALA A 112 -26.05 -8.06 3.92
N GLN A 113 -26.63 -7.06 4.59
CA GLN A 113 -26.89 -5.75 4.04
C GLN A 113 -25.96 -4.76 4.74
N VAL A 114 -24.94 -4.27 4.03
CA VAL A 114 -24.11 -3.18 4.56
C VAL A 114 -24.92 -1.89 4.41
N ASP A 115 -25.26 -1.25 5.52
CA ASP A 115 -26.01 0.01 5.55
C ASP A 115 -25.09 1.22 5.63
N SER A 116 -23.84 1.02 6.05
CA SER A 116 -22.83 2.06 6.09
C SER A 116 -21.45 1.50 5.79
N LEU A 117 -20.73 2.15 4.87
CA LEU A 117 -19.28 2.00 4.71
C LEU A 117 -18.70 3.39 4.47
N LEU A 118 -18.11 3.94 5.53
CA LEU A 118 -17.68 5.34 5.58
C LEU A 118 -16.18 5.44 5.31
N ILE A 119 -15.85 6.11 4.20
CA ILE A 119 -14.48 6.51 3.89
C ILE A 119 -14.37 8.02 4.06
N GLY A 120 -13.49 8.44 4.96
CA GLY A 120 -13.20 9.84 5.25
C GLY A 120 -12.01 10.37 4.46
N ALA A 121 -11.95 11.69 4.32
CA ALA A 121 -10.78 12.41 3.85
C ALA A 121 -10.60 13.66 4.73
N THR A 122 -9.49 13.74 5.47
CA THR A 122 -9.28 14.87 6.40
C THR A 122 -9.19 16.19 5.65
N ARG A 123 -9.70 17.26 6.28
CA ARG A 123 -9.69 18.64 5.74
C ARG A 123 -10.32 18.80 4.35
N SER A 124 -11.08 17.80 3.89
CA SER A 124 -11.66 17.76 2.55
C SER A 124 -13.18 17.92 2.61
N GLU A 125 -13.78 18.29 1.48
CA GLU A 125 -15.23 18.38 1.34
C GLU A 125 -15.75 17.40 0.27
N PRO A 126 -16.72 16.51 0.60
CA PRO A 126 -17.24 16.25 1.93
C PRO A 126 -16.19 15.58 2.83
N ALA A 127 -16.32 15.67 4.16
CA ALA A 127 -15.39 15.01 5.06
C ALA A 127 -15.49 13.47 5.02
N THR A 128 -16.62 12.92 4.55
CA THR A 128 -16.89 11.48 4.52
C THR A 128 -17.85 11.13 3.40
N ILE A 129 -17.64 9.97 2.78
CA ILE A 129 -18.53 9.38 1.77
C ILE A 129 -19.02 8.02 2.30
N ASN A 130 -20.33 7.80 2.24
CA ASN A 130 -20.93 6.50 2.51
C ASN A 130 -21.10 5.70 1.21
N LEU A 131 -20.25 4.70 1.01
CA LEU A 131 -20.28 3.84 -0.18
C LEU A 131 -21.54 2.97 -0.24
N ALA A 132 -22.09 2.58 0.91
CA ALA A 132 -23.32 1.78 0.96
C ALA A 132 -24.53 2.51 0.39
N THR A 133 -24.65 3.82 0.65
CA THR A 133 -25.70 4.65 0.06
C THR A 133 -25.44 4.94 -1.42
N LYS A 134 -24.17 5.07 -1.81
CA LYS A 134 -23.79 5.36 -3.19
C LYS A 134 -23.97 4.17 -4.13
N TYR A 135 -23.73 2.94 -3.64
CA TYR A 135 -23.79 1.71 -4.44
C TYR A 135 -24.63 0.60 -3.77
N PRO A 136 -25.92 0.84 -3.43
CA PRO A 136 -26.69 -0.06 -2.55
C PRO A 136 -26.79 -1.51 -3.05
N GLN A 137 -26.78 -1.70 -4.37
CA GLN A 137 -26.85 -3.03 -4.99
C GLN A 137 -25.58 -3.85 -4.76
N GLU A 138 -24.41 -3.20 -4.65
CA GLU A 138 -23.11 -3.85 -4.43
C GLU A 138 -22.88 -4.22 -2.96
N PHE A 139 -23.69 -3.67 -2.06
CA PHE A 139 -23.62 -3.83 -0.60
C PHE A 139 -24.70 -4.75 -0.04
N THR A 140 -25.42 -5.45 -0.93
CA THR A 140 -26.39 -6.50 -0.61
C THR A 140 -25.81 -7.85 -0.99
N LEU A 141 -25.46 -8.64 0.01
CA LEU A 141 -24.81 -9.93 -0.16
C LEU A 141 -25.75 -11.04 0.31
N THR A 142 -25.95 -12.02 -0.55
CA THR A 142 -26.85 -13.15 -0.28
C THR A 142 -26.07 -14.45 -0.26
N ASP A 143 -26.47 -15.35 0.63
CA ASP A 143 -25.95 -16.72 0.72
C ASP A 143 -24.42 -16.81 0.85
N ILE A 144 -23.81 -15.88 1.57
CA ILE A 144 -22.38 -15.92 1.92
C ILE A 144 -22.10 -17.27 2.61
N PRO A 145 -21.18 -18.08 2.08
CA PRO A 145 -20.91 -19.40 2.63
C PRO A 145 -20.22 -19.28 3.99
N VAL A 146 -20.75 -20.01 4.97
CA VAL A 146 -20.15 -20.14 6.31
C VAL A 146 -19.71 -21.58 6.47
N VAL A 147 -18.39 -21.79 6.58
CA VAL A 147 -17.78 -23.10 6.80
C VAL A 147 -17.30 -23.18 8.23
N ALA A 148 -17.78 -24.19 8.96
CA ALA A 148 -17.40 -24.42 10.35
C ALA A 148 -15.88 -24.53 10.51
N GLY A 149 -15.33 -23.82 11.50
CA GLY A 149 -13.90 -23.76 11.80
C GLY A 149 -13.07 -22.92 10.82
N LYS A 150 -13.69 -22.26 9.84
CA LYS A 150 -12.98 -21.36 8.90
C LYS A 150 -13.39 -19.89 9.11
N PRO A 151 -12.48 -18.93 8.84
CA PRO A 151 -12.84 -17.53 8.78
C PRO A 151 -13.98 -17.29 7.78
N VAL A 152 -14.88 -16.37 8.13
CA VAL A 152 -15.90 -15.90 7.18
C VAL A 152 -15.31 -14.74 6.41
N VAL A 153 -15.28 -14.88 5.09
CA VAL A 153 -14.68 -13.91 4.18
C VAL A 153 -15.78 -13.28 3.34
N VAL A 154 -15.82 -11.95 3.33
CA VAL A 154 -16.84 -11.17 2.65
C VAL A 154 -16.18 -10.16 1.73
N GLY A 155 -16.28 -10.37 0.41
CA GLY A 155 -15.78 -9.44 -0.60
C GLY A 155 -16.78 -8.31 -0.89
N LEU A 156 -16.27 -7.09 -1.06
CA LEU A 156 -17.00 -5.87 -1.40
C LEU A 156 -16.18 -5.04 -2.41
N PRO A 157 -16.75 -4.52 -3.51
CA PRO A 157 -18.12 -4.74 -3.94
C PRO A 157 -18.31 -6.20 -4.39
N LYS A 158 -19.58 -6.62 -4.56
CA LYS A 158 -19.88 -7.97 -5.07
C LYS A 158 -19.34 -8.15 -6.49
N THR A 159 -19.39 -7.09 -7.30
CA THR A 159 -18.84 -7.03 -8.64
C THR A 159 -18.09 -5.73 -8.91
N GLY A 160 -16.99 -5.82 -9.66
CA GLY A 160 -16.23 -4.65 -10.11
C GLY A 160 -15.43 -3.96 -9.00
N ASP A 161 -15.46 -2.63 -9.03
CA ASP A 161 -14.67 -1.74 -8.18
C ASP A 161 -15.55 -0.60 -7.66
N PHE A 162 -15.30 -0.13 -6.43
CA PHE A 162 -15.92 1.10 -5.94
C PHE A 162 -15.04 2.33 -6.26
N LEU A 163 -15.72 3.44 -6.55
CA LEU A 163 -15.13 4.77 -6.67
C LEU A 163 -15.54 5.62 -5.46
N VAL A 164 -14.55 6.01 -4.64
CA VAL A 164 -14.72 6.90 -3.49
C VAL A 164 -14.37 8.33 -3.91
N GLY A 165 -15.34 9.24 -3.82
CA GLY A 165 -15.22 10.62 -4.26
C GLY A 165 -16.50 11.12 -4.96
N PRO A 166 -16.52 12.37 -5.47
CA PRO A 166 -15.44 13.34 -5.35
C PRO A 166 -15.25 13.83 -3.92
N TYR A 167 -14.00 14.09 -3.56
CA TYR A 167 -13.59 14.98 -2.49
C TYR A 167 -12.97 16.24 -3.08
N LYS A 168 -13.00 17.36 -2.38
CA LYS A 168 -12.25 18.59 -2.73
C LYS A 168 -11.11 18.82 -1.76
N ALA A 169 -9.91 19.03 -2.29
CA ALA A 169 -8.71 19.24 -1.51
C ALA A 169 -8.75 20.59 -0.77
N PRO A 170 -8.15 20.71 0.43
CA PRO A 170 -7.99 21.98 1.13
C PRO A 170 -7.08 22.95 0.36
N ALA A 171 -6.86 24.14 0.90
CA ALA A 171 -5.95 25.11 0.30
C ALA A 171 -4.47 24.68 0.33
N ASP A 172 -4.07 23.90 1.34
CA ASP A 172 -2.70 23.49 1.60
C ASP A 172 -2.61 22.26 2.54
N GLY A 173 -1.38 21.78 2.78
CA GLY A 173 -1.06 20.81 3.82
C GLY A 173 -1.22 19.37 3.35
N ARG A 174 -1.93 18.53 4.13
CA ARG A 174 -2.13 17.11 3.83
C ARG A 174 -3.58 16.71 4.00
N VAL A 175 -4.04 15.84 3.11
CA VAL A 175 -5.28 15.07 3.22
C VAL A 175 -4.91 13.64 3.60
N GLN A 176 -5.66 13.05 4.52
CA GLN A 176 -5.54 11.65 4.87
C GLN A 176 -6.87 10.94 4.61
N PHE A 177 -6.84 9.93 3.75
CA PHE A 177 -7.93 8.99 3.59
C PHE A 177 -8.04 8.13 4.84
N ARG A 178 -9.27 7.91 5.32
CA ARG A 178 -9.53 7.22 6.57
C ARG A 178 -10.68 6.23 6.46
N PHE A 179 -10.55 5.11 7.16
CA PHE A 179 -11.71 4.24 7.43
C PHE A 179 -12.46 4.79 8.64
N GLU A 180 -13.61 5.43 8.43
CA GLU A 180 -14.39 6.05 9.51
C GLU A 180 -15.38 5.06 10.15
N GLY A 181 -15.63 3.92 9.50
CA GLY A 181 -16.37 2.81 10.05
C GLY A 181 -17.25 2.11 9.03
N ALA A 182 -17.83 0.99 9.45
CA ALA A 182 -18.82 0.27 8.66
C ALA A 182 -19.91 -0.30 9.57
N SER A 183 -21.13 -0.40 9.06
CA SER A 183 -22.19 -1.16 9.72
C SER A 183 -22.90 -2.06 8.73
N ALA A 184 -23.36 -3.20 9.24
CA ALA A 184 -24.13 -4.16 8.45
C ALA A 184 -25.18 -4.86 9.29
N ASN A 185 -26.32 -5.13 8.68
CA ASN A 185 -27.33 -6.05 9.20
C ASN A 185 -27.08 -7.42 8.58
N VAL A 186 -26.84 -8.41 9.40
CA VAL A 186 -26.51 -9.78 8.98
C VAL A 186 -27.61 -10.73 9.44
N ASN A 187 -28.12 -11.52 8.52
CA ASN A 187 -29.08 -12.59 8.79
C ASN A 187 -28.38 -13.93 8.66
N LEU A 188 -28.14 -14.59 9.79
CA LEU A 188 -27.50 -15.90 9.86
C LEU A 188 -28.56 -16.99 9.66
N LYS A 189 -28.38 -17.82 8.62
CA LYS A 189 -29.30 -18.89 8.25
C LYS A 189 -28.80 -20.24 8.76
N SER A 190 -29.62 -20.92 9.54
CA SER A 190 -29.37 -22.30 9.98
C SER A 190 -30.12 -23.34 9.15
N ASN A 191 -29.67 -24.60 9.22
CA ASN A 191 -30.38 -25.73 8.57
C ASN A 191 -31.72 -26.09 9.25
N LEU A 192 -31.98 -25.55 10.45
CA LEU A 192 -33.21 -25.81 11.22
C LEU A 192 -34.31 -24.77 10.92
N GLY A 193 -34.13 -23.92 9.90
CA GLY A 193 -35.06 -22.85 9.55
C GLY A 193 -35.01 -21.63 10.49
N VAL A 194 -34.13 -21.65 11.50
CA VAL A 194 -33.92 -20.50 12.40
C VAL A 194 -33.04 -19.46 11.72
N ASN A 195 -33.52 -18.22 11.73
CA ASN A 195 -32.84 -17.03 11.23
C ASN A 195 -32.46 -16.12 12.41
N LEU A 196 -31.17 -15.87 12.59
CA LEU A 196 -30.68 -14.97 13.63
C LEU A 196 -30.23 -13.65 12.99
N LYS A 197 -30.92 -12.56 13.33
CA LYS A 197 -30.57 -11.21 12.87
C LYS A 197 -29.59 -10.57 13.84
N VAL A 198 -28.43 -10.17 13.35
CA VAL A 198 -27.41 -9.44 14.11
C VAL A 198 -27.04 -8.15 13.39
N ARG A 199 -26.64 -7.14 14.16
CA ARG A 199 -26.06 -5.91 13.61
C ARG A 199 -24.59 -5.85 13.97
N ALA A 200 -23.73 -5.67 12.98
CA ALA A 200 -22.30 -5.47 13.17
C ALA A 200 -21.98 -3.98 12.98
N GLU A 201 -21.20 -3.42 13.91
CA GLU A 201 -20.67 -2.07 13.83
C GLU A 201 -19.15 -2.13 14.00
N CYS A 202 -18.43 -1.82 12.93
CA CYS A 202 -16.99 -2.00 12.83
C CYS A 202 -16.26 -0.67 12.78
N VAL A 203 -15.17 -0.58 13.54
CA VAL A 203 -14.25 0.56 13.58
C VAL A 203 -12.81 0.06 13.46
N ALA A 204 -11.89 0.91 13.02
CA ALA A 204 -10.46 0.56 13.02
C ALA A 204 -9.94 0.36 14.45
N SER A 205 -9.05 -0.60 14.66
CA SER A 205 -8.53 -0.92 15.99
C SER A 205 -7.12 -0.39 16.28
N GLU A 206 -6.34 -0.01 15.25
CA GLU A 206 -4.93 0.37 15.39
C GLU A 206 -4.59 1.62 14.55
N GLY A 207 -5.39 2.68 14.73
CA GLY A 207 -5.40 3.83 13.82
C GLY A 207 -6.29 3.57 12.60
N ASN A 208 -6.74 4.63 11.96
CA ASN A 208 -7.70 4.53 10.85
C ASN A 208 -7.26 5.24 9.57
N ALA A 209 -6.00 5.67 9.51
CA ALA A 209 -5.36 6.20 8.32
C ALA A 209 -5.19 5.10 7.27
N LEU A 210 -5.49 5.42 6.01
CA LEU A 210 -5.31 4.54 4.86
C LEU A 210 -4.14 5.01 4.01
N LEU A 211 -4.14 6.30 3.67
CA LEU A 211 -3.12 6.96 2.85
C LEU A 211 -3.16 8.47 3.11
N SER A 212 -2.01 9.14 3.00
CA SER A 212 -1.92 10.60 3.04
C SER A 212 -1.39 11.16 1.72
N VAL A 213 -1.93 12.31 1.31
CA VAL A 213 -1.59 13.01 0.08
C VAL A 213 -1.31 14.48 0.40
N ALA A 214 -0.19 15.03 -0.06
CA ALA A 214 0.12 16.44 0.14
C ALA A 214 -0.61 17.34 -0.86
N VAL A 215 -0.94 18.55 -0.42
CA VAL A 215 -1.67 19.55 -1.18
C VAL A 215 -0.85 20.82 -1.32
N GLY A 216 -0.73 21.35 -2.53
CA GLY A 216 -0.05 22.61 -2.75
C GLY A 216 -0.09 23.11 -4.20
N PRO A 217 0.27 24.38 -4.42
CA PRO A 217 -0.03 25.12 -5.64
C PRO A 217 0.74 24.68 -6.90
N GLN A 218 1.75 23.82 -6.75
CA GLN A 218 2.56 23.31 -7.86
C GLN A 218 1.83 22.25 -8.71
N VAL A 219 0.71 21.71 -8.21
CA VAL A 219 -0.14 20.77 -8.96
C VAL A 219 -1.22 21.54 -9.69
N ASP A 220 -1.41 21.23 -10.97
CA ASP A 220 -2.53 21.75 -11.75
C ASP A 220 -3.86 21.18 -11.23
N ALA A 221 -4.67 22.04 -10.61
CA ALA A 221 -5.98 21.72 -10.07
C ALA A 221 -7.11 21.83 -11.12
N SER A 222 -6.81 22.10 -12.40
CA SER A 222 -7.80 22.34 -13.46
C SER A 222 -8.64 21.10 -13.80
N ALA A 223 -8.10 19.91 -13.56
CA ALA A 223 -8.77 18.63 -13.79
C ALA A 223 -8.86 17.81 -12.49
N PRO A 224 -9.88 16.94 -12.35
CA PRO A 224 -9.94 16.04 -11.21
C PRO A 224 -8.76 15.08 -11.17
N ALA A 225 -8.16 14.91 -9.99
CA ALA A 225 -7.14 13.91 -9.71
C ALA A 225 -7.79 12.53 -9.60
N ARG A 226 -7.92 11.86 -10.76
CA ARG A 226 -8.55 10.55 -10.92
C ARG A 226 -7.70 9.68 -11.85
N TYR A 227 -7.11 8.63 -11.29
CA TYR A 227 -6.33 7.64 -12.04
C TYR A 227 -7.13 6.35 -12.18
N GLU A 228 -7.10 5.73 -13.36
CA GLU A 228 -7.85 4.50 -13.65
C GLU A 228 -7.07 3.63 -14.63
N GLY A 229 -7.33 2.32 -14.62
CA GLY A 229 -6.61 1.34 -15.43
C GLY A 229 -5.20 1.02 -14.93
N GLU A 230 -4.82 1.49 -13.75
CA GLU A 230 -3.48 1.24 -13.22
C GLU A 230 -3.31 -0.21 -12.73
N PRO A 231 -2.07 -0.75 -12.72
CA PRO A 231 -1.80 -2.09 -12.20
C PRO A 231 -2.14 -2.21 -10.70
N LEU A 232 -2.92 -3.24 -10.34
CA LEU A 232 -3.33 -3.53 -8.95
C LEU A 232 -3.11 -4.99 -8.54
N ASN A 233 -2.11 -5.65 -9.13
CA ASN A 233 -1.81 -7.06 -8.82
C ASN A 233 -0.87 -7.18 -7.61
N PHE A 234 -1.39 -6.85 -6.42
CA PHE A 234 -0.64 -6.94 -5.18
C PHE A 234 -1.01 -8.17 -4.36
N PRO A 235 -0.02 -8.88 -3.77
CA PRO A 235 -0.30 -9.93 -2.80
C PRO A 235 -1.03 -9.34 -1.59
N LYS A 236 -1.77 -10.17 -0.85
CA LYS A 236 -2.44 -9.74 0.37
C LYS A 236 -1.41 -9.25 1.39
N ALA A 237 -1.60 -8.03 1.89
CA ALA A 237 -0.75 -7.49 2.94
C ALA A 237 -0.99 -8.22 4.27
N PRO A 238 0.02 -8.33 5.16
CA PRO A 238 -0.22 -8.77 6.53
C PRO A 238 -1.13 -7.77 7.25
N SER A 239 -1.84 -8.24 8.28
CA SER A 239 -2.65 -7.37 9.15
C SER A 239 -1.81 -6.24 9.73
N GLY A 240 -2.27 -5.00 9.59
CA GLY A 240 -1.52 -3.80 9.99
C GLY A 240 -0.43 -3.40 9.00
N GLY A 241 -0.43 -3.93 7.78
CA GLY A 241 0.57 -3.65 6.76
C GLY A 241 -0.01 -3.14 5.43
N VAL A 242 0.88 -2.59 4.61
CA VAL A 242 0.66 -2.11 3.25
C VAL A 242 1.66 -2.76 2.32
N VAL A 243 1.24 -3.03 1.09
CA VAL A 243 2.09 -3.21 -0.08
C VAL A 243 1.63 -2.25 -1.15
N GLY A 244 2.54 -1.55 -1.82
CA GLY A 244 2.16 -0.61 -2.87
C GLY A 244 3.36 -0.07 -3.64
N ILE A 245 3.05 0.74 -4.64
CA ILE A 245 3.99 1.46 -5.49
C ILE A 245 3.47 2.89 -5.67
N VAL A 246 4.30 3.85 -5.26
CA VAL A 246 4.10 5.28 -5.47
C VAL A 246 4.99 5.70 -6.63
N ASN A 247 4.42 6.26 -7.71
CA ASN A 247 5.21 6.87 -8.80
C ASN A 247 5.19 8.40 -8.70
N ALA A 248 6.21 8.96 -8.07
CA ALA A 248 6.28 10.38 -7.78
C ALA A 248 6.75 11.20 -8.99
N PRO A 249 6.09 12.33 -9.31
CA PRO A 249 6.53 13.22 -10.37
C PRO A 249 7.78 14.01 -9.96
N TYR A 250 8.76 14.03 -10.85
CA TYR A 250 9.98 14.82 -10.72
C TYR A 250 10.18 15.68 -11.96
N ASN A 251 10.76 16.86 -11.75
CA ASN A 251 11.28 17.69 -12.82
C ASN A 251 12.80 17.79 -12.67
N CYS A 252 13.54 17.04 -13.49
CA CYS A 252 14.98 16.89 -13.37
C CYS A 252 15.71 17.85 -14.31
N ALA A 253 16.71 18.55 -13.76
CA ALA A 253 17.64 19.33 -14.55
C ALA A 253 18.73 18.42 -15.15
N ILE A 254 18.82 18.35 -16.46
CA ILE A 254 19.83 17.59 -17.21
C ILE A 254 20.44 18.53 -18.25
N ASN A 255 21.74 18.79 -18.16
CA ASN A 255 22.45 19.72 -19.06
C ASN A 255 21.76 21.11 -19.17
N GLY A 256 21.22 21.62 -18.06
CA GLY A 256 20.51 22.91 -18.01
C GLY A 256 19.08 22.90 -18.56
N LYS A 257 18.59 21.77 -19.09
CA LYS A 257 17.20 21.58 -19.51
C LYS A 257 16.40 20.84 -18.45
N GLN A 258 15.10 21.12 -18.39
CA GLN A 258 14.17 20.46 -17.48
C GLN A 258 13.46 19.32 -18.21
N TYR A 259 13.43 18.15 -17.58
CA TYR A 259 12.75 16.96 -18.10
C TYR A 259 11.84 16.38 -17.03
N ALA A 260 10.58 16.14 -17.40
CA ALA A 260 9.63 15.47 -16.53
C ALA A 260 9.92 13.97 -16.52
N VAL A 261 10.09 13.41 -15.33
CA VAL A 261 10.30 11.97 -15.10
C VAL A 261 9.50 11.55 -13.89
N GLY A 262 9.30 10.26 -13.71
CA GLY A 262 8.77 9.71 -12.47
C GLY A 262 9.78 8.80 -11.80
N ILE A 263 9.78 8.80 -10.48
CA ILE A 263 10.53 7.83 -9.70
C ILE A 263 9.51 7.03 -8.91
N ALA A 264 9.38 5.76 -9.29
CA ALA A 264 8.54 4.81 -8.60
C ALA A 264 9.30 4.16 -7.46
N VAL A 265 8.66 4.07 -6.29
CA VAL A 265 9.14 3.32 -5.13
C VAL A 265 8.03 2.39 -4.68
N GLY A 266 8.33 1.10 -4.66
CA GLY A 266 7.43 0.07 -4.17
C GLY A 266 8.01 -0.66 -2.98
N GLY A 267 7.14 -1.25 -2.15
CA GLY A 267 7.57 -2.07 -1.02
C GLY A 267 6.45 -2.39 -0.05
N ASN A 268 6.83 -3.07 1.03
CA ASN A 268 5.95 -3.43 2.13
C ASN A 268 6.33 -2.65 3.40
N PHE A 269 5.36 -2.04 4.07
CA PHE A 269 5.58 -1.28 5.31
C PHE A 269 4.39 -1.37 6.26
N PRO A 270 4.59 -1.18 7.57
CA PRO A 270 3.50 -1.19 8.54
C PRO A 270 2.65 0.09 8.46
N LEU A 271 1.35 -0.03 8.73
CA LEU A 271 0.41 1.09 8.82
C LEU A 271 0.61 1.94 10.08
N ALA A 272 1.25 1.39 11.11
CA ALA A 272 1.54 2.07 12.37
C ALA A 272 2.89 1.60 12.94
N VAL A 273 3.55 2.43 13.73
CA VAL A 273 4.84 2.11 14.35
C VAL A 273 4.76 2.29 15.87
N LYS A 274 5.33 1.38 16.64
CA LYS A 274 5.46 1.57 18.09
C LYS A 274 6.62 2.53 18.38
N ARG A 275 6.48 3.40 19.37
CA ARG A 275 7.53 4.38 19.75
C ARG A 275 8.91 3.77 20.03
N THR A 276 8.97 2.52 20.48
CA THR A 276 10.21 1.80 20.80
C THR A 276 10.76 0.93 19.66
N SER A 277 10.05 0.85 18.53
CA SER A 277 10.40 0.03 17.38
C SER A 277 10.99 0.86 16.25
N THR A 278 11.38 0.20 15.16
CA THR A 278 11.79 0.87 13.92
C THR A 278 10.83 0.52 12.79
N LEU A 279 10.70 1.42 11.82
CA LEU A 279 10.02 1.16 10.55
C LEU A 279 11.07 0.91 9.48
N SER A 280 10.88 -0.16 8.71
CA SER A 280 11.67 -0.42 7.50
C SER A 280 10.73 -0.84 6.39
N PHE A 281 11.08 -0.50 5.16
CA PHE A 281 10.44 -1.08 3.99
C PHE A 281 11.07 -2.44 3.75
N THR A 282 10.23 -3.44 3.54
CA THR A 282 10.68 -4.78 3.12
C THR A 282 10.30 -5.02 1.66
N ASN A 283 11.11 -5.81 0.95
CA ASN A 283 10.99 -5.99 -0.50
C ASN A 283 10.92 -4.66 -1.27
N ALA A 284 11.65 -3.66 -0.79
CA ALA A 284 11.61 -2.34 -1.39
C ALA A 284 12.34 -2.35 -2.73
N SER A 285 11.74 -1.77 -3.76
CA SER A 285 12.34 -1.66 -5.10
C SER A 285 11.92 -0.33 -5.73
N GLY A 286 12.58 0.06 -6.81
CA GLY A 286 12.23 1.28 -7.52
C GLY A 286 12.20 1.11 -9.03
N ALA A 287 11.70 2.13 -9.71
CA ALA A 287 11.83 2.27 -11.15
C ALA A 287 11.96 3.74 -11.56
N LEU A 288 12.74 4.00 -12.60
CA LEU A 288 12.73 5.27 -13.33
C LEU A 288 11.67 5.17 -14.44
N THR A 289 10.78 6.16 -14.49
CA THR A 289 9.81 6.30 -15.56
C THR A 289 10.05 7.59 -16.34
N VAL A 290 10.02 7.50 -17.67
CA VAL A 290 10.15 8.66 -18.56
C VAL A 290 8.94 8.65 -19.49
N PRO A 291 8.04 9.64 -19.41
CA PRO A 291 6.85 9.66 -20.24
C PRO A 291 7.23 9.89 -21.71
N ALA A 292 6.39 9.43 -22.63
CA ALA A 292 6.65 9.49 -24.06
C ALA A 292 6.96 10.92 -24.56
N ALA A 293 6.30 11.94 -23.99
CA ALA A 293 6.58 13.35 -24.32
C ALA A 293 8.03 13.75 -24.00
N THR A 294 8.55 13.34 -22.84
CA THR A 294 9.94 13.59 -22.44
C THR A 294 10.92 12.80 -23.33
N VAL A 295 10.58 11.55 -23.69
CA VAL A 295 11.39 10.75 -24.64
C VAL A 295 11.46 11.44 -26.01
N ASN A 296 10.33 11.95 -26.51
CA ASN A 296 10.27 12.70 -27.77
C ASN A 296 11.12 13.97 -27.70
N GLN A 297 11.05 14.73 -26.60
CA GLN A 297 11.88 15.91 -26.39
C GLN A 297 13.39 15.56 -26.41
N MET A 298 13.79 14.45 -25.76
CA MET A 298 15.17 13.99 -25.81
C MET A 298 15.61 13.58 -27.23
N LEU A 299 14.74 12.92 -28.00
CA LEU A 299 14.98 12.58 -29.40
C LEU A 299 15.12 13.83 -30.28
N ASP A 300 14.27 14.83 -30.08
CA ASP A 300 14.33 16.12 -30.78
C ASP A 300 15.64 16.88 -30.45
N ASP A 301 16.19 16.66 -29.26
CA ASP A 301 17.50 17.14 -28.83
C ASP A 301 18.68 16.32 -29.38
N GLY A 302 18.42 15.30 -30.21
CA GLY A 302 19.44 14.44 -30.82
C GLY A 302 19.95 13.31 -29.91
N ILE A 303 19.31 13.06 -28.77
CA ILE A 303 19.62 11.93 -27.89
C ILE A 303 18.88 10.69 -28.40
N THR A 304 19.60 9.62 -28.71
CA THR A 304 19.05 8.37 -29.25
C THR A 304 19.26 7.17 -28.32
N THR A 305 20.26 7.25 -27.44
CA THR A 305 20.50 6.26 -26.39
C THR A 305 20.92 6.93 -25.10
N VAL A 306 20.50 6.35 -23.97
CA VAL A 306 20.83 6.81 -22.61
C VAL A 306 21.37 5.62 -21.82
N GLN A 307 22.45 5.83 -21.09
CA GLN A 307 22.93 4.91 -20.03
C GLN A 307 23.46 5.76 -18.88
N GLY A 308 23.73 5.16 -17.74
CA GLY A 308 24.26 5.95 -16.62
C GLY A 308 24.20 5.23 -15.30
N ARG A 309 24.07 6.02 -14.24
CA ARG A 309 24.00 5.54 -12.86
C ARG A 309 23.15 6.49 -12.03
N VAL A 310 22.23 5.95 -11.24
CA VAL A 310 21.59 6.68 -10.14
C VAL A 310 22.61 6.77 -9.02
N ASP A 311 22.98 8.00 -8.67
CA ASP A 311 23.98 8.30 -7.65
C ASP A 311 23.34 8.46 -6.27
N GLU A 312 22.11 8.99 -6.24
CA GLU A 312 21.39 9.26 -5.01
C GLU A 312 19.88 9.13 -5.22
N LEU A 313 19.22 8.52 -4.25
CA LEU A 313 17.80 8.70 -4.00
C LEU A 313 17.62 8.95 -2.51
N ARG A 314 17.26 10.17 -2.14
CA ARG A 314 16.96 10.52 -0.75
C ARG A 314 15.48 10.32 -0.47
N LEU A 315 15.21 9.89 0.76
CA LEU A 315 13.88 10.06 1.36
C LEU A 315 13.94 11.22 2.35
N VAL A 316 12.78 11.76 2.70
CA VAL A 316 12.61 12.74 3.78
C VAL A 316 11.76 12.10 4.86
N VAL A 317 12.25 12.12 6.09
CA VAL A 317 11.55 11.54 7.25
C VAL A 317 11.25 12.65 8.25
N GLU A 318 9.96 12.85 8.51
CA GLU A 318 9.44 13.74 9.55
C GLU A 318 9.02 12.89 10.76
N GLY A 319 9.39 13.32 11.96
CA GLY A 319 9.08 12.60 13.21
C GLY A 319 9.88 11.32 13.42
N GLY A 320 11.01 11.17 12.73
CA GLY A 320 11.92 10.05 12.90
C GLY A 320 13.34 10.31 12.39
N THR A 321 14.26 9.42 12.76
CA THR A 321 15.69 9.47 12.43
C THR A 321 16.13 8.17 11.73
N PRO A 322 16.99 8.23 10.68
CA PRO A 322 17.54 9.43 10.04
C PRO A 322 16.48 10.22 9.26
N ASN A 323 16.62 11.55 9.24
CA ASN A 323 15.66 12.48 8.62
C ASN A 323 15.83 12.65 7.10
N SER A 324 16.99 12.32 6.55
CA SER A 324 17.25 12.36 5.10
C SER A 324 18.23 11.25 4.65
N PRO A 325 17.82 9.98 4.74
CA PRO A 325 18.63 8.86 4.28
C PRO A 325 18.81 8.87 2.75
N ASN A 326 19.97 8.46 2.25
CA ASN A 326 20.11 7.98 0.87
C ASN A 326 19.81 6.47 0.86
N VAL A 327 18.78 6.05 0.11
CA VAL A 327 18.35 4.64 0.03
C VAL A 327 19.09 3.84 -1.06
N LEU A 328 19.98 4.51 -1.80
CA LEU A 328 20.90 3.94 -2.79
C LEU A 328 22.35 4.36 -2.49
N PRO A 329 22.92 4.03 -1.32
CA PRO A 329 24.24 4.54 -0.92
C PRO A 329 25.38 4.07 -1.83
N THR A 330 25.22 2.92 -2.49
CA THR A 330 26.19 2.38 -3.44
C THR A 330 25.84 2.71 -4.89
N GLY A 331 24.85 3.56 -5.13
CA GLY A 331 24.28 3.85 -6.45
C GLY A 331 23.66 2.63 -7.13
N THR A 332 23.15 2.84 -8.35
CA THR A 332 22.55 1.80 -9.19
C THR A 332 22.77 2.12 -10.66
N GLU A 333 23.27 1.15 -11.43
CA GLU A 333 23.50 1.33 -12.87
C GLU A 333 22.18 1.44 -13.64
N ILE A 334 22.16 2.36 -14.59
CA ILE A 334 21.10 2.54 -15.58
C ILE A 334 21.60 1.89 -16.87
N PRO A 335 20.97 0.79 -17.32
CA PRO A 335 21.42 0.06 -18.50
C PRO A 335 21.27 0.91 -19.76
N LEU A 336 22.06 0.59 -20.80
CA LEU A 336 21.92 1.20 -22.11
C LEU A 336 20.51 0.99 -22.65
N THR A 337 19.80 2.10 -22.82
CA THR A 337 18.41 2.16 -23.23
C THR A 337 18.32 2.98 -24.51
N ARG A 338 17.74 2.39 -25.55
CA ARG A 338 17.45 3.09 -26.80
C ARG A 338 16.16 3.89 -26.65
N LEU A 339 16.18 5.14 -27.09
CA LEU A 339 15.00 6.00 -27.12
C LEU A 339 14.20 5.72 -28.39
N GLU A 340 12.88 5.61 -28.23
CA GLU A 340 11.94 5.37 -29.33
C GLU A 340 10.81 6.38 -29.26
N ARG A 341 10.48 6.98 -30.42
CA ARG A 341 9.44 8.01 -30.48
C ARG A 341 8.09 7.43 -30.05
N ASP A 342 7.34 8.22 -29.28
CA ASP A 342 6.03 7.90 -28.73
C ASP A 342 6.00 6.69 -27.78
N LYS A 343 7.16 6.23 -27.31
CA LYS A 343 7.25 5.14 -26.33
C LYS A 343 7.76 5.67 -24.98
N PRO A 344 7.02 5.43 -23.88
CA PRO A 344 7.54 5.71 -22.56
C PRO A 344 8.65 4.70 -22.21
N ILE A 345 9.47 5.06 -21.24
CA ILE A 345 10.47 4.19 -20.65
C ILE A 345 10.06 3.88 -19.21
N VAL A 346 10.12 2.62 -18.84
CA VAL A 346 9.99 2.14 -17.46
C VAL A 346 11.16 1.21 -17.20
N LEU A 347 12.07 1.64 -16.33
CA LEU A 347 13.29 0.90 -15.99
C LEU A 347 13.32 0.60 -14.52
N SER A 348 13.29 -0.68 -14.16
CA SER A 348 13.45 -1.12 -12.78
C SER A 348 14.87 -0.84 -12.30
N LEU A 349 14.98 -0.15 -11.16
CA LEU A 349 16.25 0.27 -10.58
C LEU A 349 16.22 0.02 -9.06
N PRO A 350 17.08 -0.87 -8.52
CA PRO A 350 18.09 -1.65 -9.23
C PRO A 350 17.47 -2.71 -10.17
N THR A 351 18.22 -3.08 -11.20
CA THR A 351 17.83 -4.15 -12.15
C THR A 351 17.80 -5.54 -11.50
N ALA A 352 18.40 -5.69 -10.33
CA ALA A 352 18.29 -6.86 -9.46
C ALA A 352 18.39 -6.43 -7.97
N GLY A 353 17.68 -7.13 -7.09
CA GLY A 353 17.72 -6.89 -5.64
C GLY A 353 16.75 -5.80 -5.17
N THR A 354 16.96 -5.34 -3.94
CA THR A 354 16.11 -4.36 -3.24
C THR A 354 16.86 -3.10 -2.87
N VAL A 355 16.14 -2.00 -2.72
CA VAL A 355 16.64 -0.78 -2.07
C VAL A 355 16.59 -0.92 -0.55
N GLN A 356 17.49 -0.25 0.17
CA GLN A 356 17.48 -0.24 1.63
C GLN A 356 16.79 1.04 2.11
N ALA A 357 15.51 0.94 2.51
CA ALA A 357 14.78 2.03 3.13
C ALA A 357 14.45 1.68 4.60
N GLY A 358 15.19 2.29 5.51
CA GLY A 358 15.14 2.05 6.96
C GLY A 358 16.36 1.27 7.46
N PRO A 359 16.48 1.04 8.77
CA PRO A 359 15.46 1.31 9.79
C PRO A 359 15.33 2.80 10.15
N TYR A 360 14.08 3.25 10.34
CA TYR A 360 13.71 4.56 10.86
C TYR A 360 13.23 4.43 12.29
N LYS A 361 13.81 5.22 13.20
CA LYS A 361 13.41 5.26 14.59
C LYS A 361 12.49 6.47 14.83
N PRO A 362 11.30 6.29 15.41
CA PRO A 362 10.44 7.40 15.79
C PRO A 362 11.12 8.33 16.80
N ASP A 363 10.90 9.63 16.65
CA ASP A 363 11.36 10.61 17.62
C ASP A 363 10.54 10.52 18.92
N ALA A 364 11.16 10.89 20.04
CA ALA A 364 10.59 10.66 21.38
C ALA A 364 9.21 11.32 21.59
N THR A 365 8.95 12.46 20.95
CA THR A 365 7.71 13.25 21.10
C THR A 365 6.81 13.22 19.86
N ALA A 366 7.23 12.59 18.77
CA ALA A 366 6.46 12.55 17.54
C ALA A 366 5.16 11.75 17.72
N LYS A 367 4.08 12.23 17.07
CA LYS A 367 2.78 11.54 17.01
C LYS A 367 2.62 10.70 15.74
N PHE A 368 3.35 11.07 14.70
CA PHE A 368 3.36 10.43 13.40
C PHE A 368 4.80 10.35 12.92
N MET A 369 5.06 9.36 12.08
CA MET A 369 6.28 9.29 11.28
C MET A 369 5.88 9.31 9.82
N VAL A 370 6.29 10.36 9.12
CA VAL A 370 5.96 10.59 7.71
C VAL A 370 7.22 10.41 6.90
N ILE A 371 7.13 9.59 5.86
CA ILE A 371 8.23 9.32 4.94
C ILE A 371 7.78 9.75 3.56
N GLY A 372 8.46 10.72 2.99
CA GLY A 372 8.23 11.21 1.63
C GLY A 372 9.44 11.00 0.75
N MET A 373 9.21 11.13 -0.55
CA MET A 373 10.26 11.22 -1.55
C MET A 373 11.11 12.48 -1.31
N GLY A 374 12.43 12.34 -1.47
CA GLY A 374 13.42 13.42 -1.34
C GLY A 374 14.03 13.82 -2.69
N SER A 375 15.23 14.41 -2.66
CA SER A 375 15.99 14.66 -3.89
C SER A 375 16.50 13.37 -4.52
N ALA A 376 16.75 13.41 -5.82
CA ALA A 376 17.45 12.35 -6.53
C ALA A 376 18.54 12.93 -7.43
N ALA A 377 19.58 12.15 -7.70
CA ALA A 377 20.66 12.52 -8.60
C ALA A 377 21.13 11.32 -9.41
N ALA A 378 21.54 11.59 -10.64
CA ALA A 378 22.09 10.57 -11.54
C ALA A 378 23.18 11.17 -12.43
N THR A 379 24.01 10.31 -12.98
CA THR A 379 25.01 10.63 -13.99
C THR A 379 24.70 9.83 -15.24
N PHE A 380 24.49 10.52 -16.35
CA PHE A 380 24.13 9.93 -17.64
C PHE A 380 25.25 10.04 -18.67
N GLN A 381 25.25 9.13 -19.63
CA GLN A 381 26.00 9.20 -20.87
C GLN A 381 25.01 9.07 -22.04
N PHE A 382 25.16 9.93 -23.03
CA PHE A 382 24.27 9.99 -24.18
C PHE A 382 24.99 9.55 -25.45
N ASN A 383 24.30 8.78 -26.31
CA ASN A 383 24.81 8.36 -27.63
C ASN A 383 26.20 7.68 -27.60
N GLY A 384 26.59 7.06 -26.46
CA GLY A 384 27.90 6.41 -26.31
C GLY A 384 29.11 7.36 -26.36
N ASN A 385 28.91 8.67 -26.21
CA ASN A 385 29.96 9.67 -26.40
C ASN A 385 31.01 9.75 -25.26
N GLY A 386 30.88 8.92 -24.21
CA GLY A 386 31.76 8.87 -23.05
C GLY A 386 31.68 10.09 -22.12
N GLN A 387 30.97 11.16 -22.49
CA GLN A 387 30.81 12.34 -21.66
C GLN A 387 29.74 12.06 -20.60
N SER A 388 30.12 12.28 -19.34
CA SER A 388 29.20 12.17 -18.20
C SER A 388 28.47 13.49 -17.97
N VAL A 389 27.13 13.42 -17.96
CA VAL A 389 26.23 14.55 -17.74
C VAL A 389 25.49 14.32 -16.43
N LYS A 390 25.58 15.28 -15.50
CA LYS A 390 24.85 15.20 -14.24
C LYS A 390 23.38 15.58 -14.43
N ALA A 391 22.52 14.82 -13.76
CA ALA A 391 21.12 15.08 -13.60
C ALA A 391 20.82 15.30 -12.11
N THR A 392 20.06 16.35 -11.81
CA THR A 392 19.61 16.64 -10.45
C THR A 392 18.11 16.84 -10.45
N CYS A 393 17.43 16.09 -9.59
CA CYS A 393 16.01 16.13 -9.40
C CYS A 393 15.75 16.67 -7.99
N PRO A 394 15.26 17.91 -7.82
CA PRO A 394 14.84 18.39 -6.51
C PRO A 394 13.69 17.53 -5.98
N LYS A 395 13.43 17.63 -4.68
CA LYS A 395 12.27 16.98 -4.06
C LYS A 395 10.99 17.35 -4.82
N PRO A 396 10.03 16.42 -5.01
CA PRO A 396 8.72 16.76 -5.52
C PRO A 396 8.04 17.78 -4.60
N GLU A 397 7.37 18.76 -5.20
CA GLU A 397 6.52 19.72 -4.51
C GLU A 397 5.13 19.71 -5.15
N PRO A 398 4.04 19.51 -4.39
CA PRO A 398 3.95 19.15 -2.96
C PRO A 398 4.65 17.82 -2.61
N ASP A 399 4.77 17.46 -1.35
CA ASP A 399 5.47 16.22 -0.98
C ASP A 399 4.79 14.97 -1.56
N ALA A 400 5.53 14.15 -2.30
CA ALA A 400 5.08 12.79 -2.64
C ALA A 400 5.32 11.86 -1.45
N LEU A 401 4.26 11.49 -0.74
CA LEU A 401 4.34 10.70 0.50
C LEU A 401 4.38 9.19 0.17
N LEU A 402 5.25 8.46 0.87
CA LEU A 402 5.31 6.99 0.83
C LEU A 402 4.59 6.38 2.03
N VAL A 403 4.72 7.01 3.21
CA VAL A 403 4.18 6.53 4.48
C VAL A 403 3.74 7.72 5.32
N ASP A 404 2.59 7.60 5.97
CA ASP A 404 2.16 8.45 7.09
C ASP A 404 1.60 7.54 8.20
N ALA A 405 2.49 7.11 9.08
CA ALA A 405 2.19 6.11 10.08
C ALA A 405 2.02 6.76 11.47
N PRO A 406 0.87 6.58 12.16
CA PRO A 406 0.74 6.96 13.56
C PRO A 406 1.76 6.21 14.43
N ILE A 407 2.25 6.90 15.45
CA ILE A 407 3.12 6.34 16.49
C ILE A 407 2.26 5.91 17.67
N LEU A 408 2.25 4.60 17.96
CA LEU A 408 1.53 3.97 19.07
C LEU A 408 2.35 3.96 20.37
#